data_AF-A0A414B401-F1
#
_entry.id   AF-A0A414B401-F1
#
_cell.length_a   1.000
_cell.length_b   1.000
_cell.length_c   1.000
_cell.angle_alpha   90.00
_cell.angle_beta   90.00
_cell.angle_gamma   90.00
#
_symmetry.space_group_name_H-M   'P 1'
#
loop_
_entity.id
_entity.type
_entity.pdbx_description
1 polymer ?
#
loop_
_entity_poly.entity_id
_entity_poly.type
_entity_poly.pdbx_seq_one_letter_code
_entity_poly.pdbx_strand_id
1 'polypeptide(L)' 'MIQTEPHHLRMGTRLNNRYLIQGVLGEGGFGITYVGMDEVLCQKVAVKEFFPRGAITRNNQQTNEVVSVYGTKAANFH' A
#
# COMPACT_ATOMS: atom_id res chain seq x y z
N MET A 1 -14.53 13.94 2.70
CA MET A 1 -13.77 12.83 2.08
C MET A 1 -12.68 12.46 3.05
N ILE A 2 -12.70 11.24 3.59
CA ILE A 2 -11.69 10.81 4.57
C ILE A 2 -10.42 10.51 3.75
N GLN A 3 -9.49 11.44 3.79
CA GLN A 3 -8.20 11.32 3.12
C GLN A 3 -7.40 10.23 3.85
N THR A 4 -7.06 9.18 3.13
CA THR A 4 -6.14 8.13 3.61
C THR A 4 -4.71 8.67 3.58
N GLU A 5 -3.87 8.21 4.51
CA GLU A 5 -2.49 8.68 4.66
C GLU A 5 -1.69 8.50 3.35
N PRO A 6 -0.63 9.29 3.12
CA PRO A 6 0.17 9.22 1.89
C PRO A 6 0.77 7.84 1.63
N HIS A 7 1.02 7.04 2.67
CA HIS A 7 1.57 5.70 2.50
C HIS A 7 0.50 4.63 2.24
N HIS A 8 -0.80 4.93 2.29
CA HIS A 8 -1.86 3.98 1.94
C HIS A 8 -2.06 3.87 0.43
N LEU A 9 -2.57 2.73 -0.06
CA LEU A 9 -3.09 2.67 -1.43
C LEU A 9 -4.31 3.57 -1.58
N ARG A 10 -4.41 4.27 -2.72
CA ARG A 10 -5.59 5.10 -3.02
C ARG A 10 -6.82 4.22 -3.21
N MET A 11 -7.97 4.72 -2.79
CA MET A 11 -9.26 4.16 -3.20
C MET A 11 -9.35 4.12 -4.72
N GLY A 12 -9.90 3.03 -5.27
CA GLY A 12 -9.95 2.77 -6.71
C GLY A 12 -8.68 2.14 -7.28
N THR A 13 -7.61 1.94 -6.48
CA THR A 13 -6.45 1.16 -6.93
C THR A 13 -6.89 -0.25 -7.25
N ARG A 14 -6.57 -0.73 -8.46
CA ARG A 14 -6.86 -2.09 -8.90
C ARG A 14 -5.59 -2.93 -8.85
N LEU A 15 -5.59 -3.99 -8.05
CA LEU A 15 -4.47 -4.91 -7.90
C LEU A 15 -4.68 -6.14 -8.77
N ASN A 16 -3.65 -6.50 -9.53
CA ASN A 16 -3.64 -7.69 -10.40
C ASN A 16 -4.89 -7.80 -11.29
N ASN A 17 -5.41 -6.66 -11.77
CA ASN A 17 -6.62 -6.57 -12.58
C ASN A 17 -7.87 -7.28 -11.99
N ARG A 18 -7.93 -7.49 -10.67
CA ARG A 18 -9.01 -8.25 -10.01
C ARG A 18 -9.52 -7.62 -8.72
N TYR A 19 -8.63 -7.07 -7.90
CA TYR A 19 -9.01 -6.58 -6.57
C TYR A 19 -9.07 -5.06 -6.57
N LEU A 20 -10.26 -4.49 -6.44
CA LEU A 20 -10.48 -3.05 -6.35
C LEU A 20 -10.43 -2.60 -4.89
N ILE A 21 -9.47 -1.77 -4.52
CA ILE A 21 -9.34 -1.21 -3.17
C ILE A 21 -10.42 -0.17 -2.92
N GLN A 22 -11.16 -0.31 -1.82
CA GLN A 22 -12.26 0.57 -1.43
C GLN A 22 -11.95 1.41 -0.18
N GLY A 23 -10.91 1.07 0.57
CA GLY A 23 -10.51 1.81 1.77
C GLY A 23 -9.61 1.01 2.70
N VAL A 24 -9.24 1.62 3.83
CA VAL A 24 -8.38 1.01 4.86
C VAL A 24 -9.25 0.45 5.98
N LEU A 25 -9.00 -0.81 6.35
CA LEU A 25 -9.61 -1.47 7.51
C LEU A 25 -8.76 -1.28 8.77
N GLY A 26 -7.44 -1.25 8.63
CA GLY A 26 -6.53 -1.02 9.74
C GLY A 26 -5.06 -1.08 9.33
N GLU A 27 -4.19 -0.56 10.18
CA GLU A 27 -2.75 -0.53 9.98
C GLU A 27 -2.04 -0.98 11.26
N GLY A 28 -1.01 -1.82 11.11
CA GLY A 28 -0.09 -2.20 12.18
C GLY A 28 1.37 -2.07 11.72
N GLY A 29 2.32 -2.41 12.60
CA GLY A 29 3.75 -2.19 12.31
C GLY A 29 4.32 -2.96 11.11
N PHE A 30 3.64 -4.00 10.64
CA PHE A 30 4.10 -4.87 9.55
C PHE A 30 3.24 -4.81 8.29
N GLY A 31 2.14 -4.07 8.30
CA GLY A 31 1.25 -4.06 7.15
C GLY A 31 -0.01 -3.25 7.30
N ILE A 32 -0.63 -3.02 6.16
CA ILE A 32 -1.88 -2.29 6.01
C ILE A 32 -2.92 -3.28 5.50
N THR A 33 -4.09 -3.28 6.12
CA THR A 33 -5.23 -4.10 5.69
C THR A 33 -6.25 -3.20 5.05
N TYR A 34 -6.63 -3.52 3.82
CA TYR A 34 -7.62 -2.80 3.02
C TYR A 34 -8.89 -3.61 2.88
N VAL A 35 -10.01 -2.91 2.76
CA VAL A 35 -11.23 -3.48 2.19
C VAL A 35 -11.12 -3.39 0.68
N GLY A 36 -11.41 -4.50 0.00
CA GLY A 36 -11.47 -4.54 -1.45
C GLY A 36 -12.67 -5.33 -1.95
N MET A 37 -12.92 -5.20 -3.25
CA MET A 37 -13.85 -6.03 -4.01
C MET A 37 -13.04 -6.93 -4.92
N ASP A 38 -13.23 -8.24 -4.82
CA ASP A 38 -12.84 -9.18 -5.85
C ASP A 38 -13.85 -9.09 -6.99
N GLU A 39 -13.44 -8.50 -8.12
CA GLU A 39 -14.31 -8.23 -9.26
C GLU A 39 -14.63 -9.48 -10.09
N VAL A 40 -13.89 -10.58 -9.90
CA VAL A 40 -14.16 -11.86 -10.59
C VAL A 40 -15.23 -12.64 -9.82
N LEU A 41 -15.10 -12.70 -8.50
CA LEU A 41 -16.04 -13.42 -7.64
C LEU A 41 -17.18 -12.52 -7.11
N CYS A 42 -17.15 -11.23 -7.40
CA CYS A 42 -18.07 -10.21 -6.89
C CYS A 42 -18.20 -10.24 -5.36
N GLN A 43 -17.07 -10.41 -4.65
CA GLN A 43 -17.05 -10.61 -3.22
C GLN A 43 -16.19 -9.56 -2.50
N LYS A 44 -16.68 -9.10 -1.34
CA LYS A 44 -15.90 -8.25 -0.44
C LYS A 44 -14.78 -9.06 0.21
N VAL A 45 -13.55 -8.55 0.11
CA VAL A 45 -12.34 -9.20 0.64
C VAL A 45 -11.53 -8.25 1.52
N ALA A 46 -10.69 -8.82 2.37
CA ALA A 46 -9.63 -8.10 3.07
C ALA A 46 -8.30 -8.33 2.33
N VAL A 47 -7.64 -7.26 1.91
CA VAL A 47 -6.32 -7.33 1.26
C VAL A 47 -5.28 -6.85 2.26
N LYS A 48 -4.32 -7.71 2.61
CA LYS A 48 -3.22 -7.34 3.50
C LYS A 48 -1.96 -7.06 2.69
N GLU A 49 -1.53 -5.81 2.69
CA GLU A 49 -0.24 -5.41 2.14
C GLU A 49 0.84 -5.60 3.20
N PHE A 50 1.95 -6.24 2.81
CA PHE A 50 3.15 -6.28 3.62
C PHE A 50 3.84 -4.92 3.55
N PHE A 51 3.79 -4.16 4.64
CA PHE A 51 4.32 -2.81 4.73
C PHE A 51 5.06 -2.63 6.05
N PRO A 52 6.32 -3.11 6.15
CA PRO A 52 7.12 -2.98 7.35
C PRO A 52 7.47 -1.51 7.62
N ARG A 53 6.86 -0.94 8.67
CA ARG A 53 7.05 0.46 9.04
C ARG A 53 8.53 0.75 9.31
N GLY A 54 9.05 1.82 8.73
CA GLY A 54 10.45 2.24 8.87
C GLY A 54 11.44 1.53 7.96
N ALA A 55 11.04 0.45 7.28
CA ALA A 55 11.86 -0.21 6.27
C ALA A 55 11.53 0.26 4.85
N ILE A 56 10.26 0.54 4.58
CA ILE A 56 9.78 1.07 3.31
C ILE A 56 8.88 2.29 3.51
N THR A 57 8.80 3.13 2.49
CA THR A 57 7.94 4.31 2.42
C THR A 57 7.23 4.37 1.07
N ARG A 58 6.08 5.05 1.03
CA ARG A 58 5.33 5.32 -0.19
C ARG A 58 4.73 6.72 -0.10
N ASN A 59 4.70 7.43 -1.23
CA ASN A 59 3.89 8.62 -1.40
C ASN A 59 2.89 8.40 -2.54
N ASN A 60 1.68 8.00 -2.14
CA ASN A 60 0.59 7.70 -3.05
C ASN A 60 0.18 8.91 -3.89
N GLN A 61 0.54 10.15 -3.55
CA GLN A 61 0.24 11.35 -4.35
C GLN A 61 1.05 11.37 -5.65
N GLN A 62 2.21 10.72 -5.68
CA GLN A 62 3.08 10.62 -6.84
C GLN A 62 2.91 9.26 -7.52
N THR A 63 3.14 8.17 -6.79
CA THR A 63 3.09 6.80 -7.33
C THR A 63 2.56 5.83 -6.26
N ASN A 64 2.02 4.69 -6.69
CA ASN A 64 1.66 3.61 -5.75
C ASN A 64 2.85 2.70 -5.40
N GLU A 65 4.06 3.06 -5.83
CA GLU A 65 5.27 2.28 -5.62
C GLU A 65 5.83 2.49 -4.21
N VAL A 66 6.56 1.48 -3.73
CA VAL A 66 7.24 1.52 -2.43
C VAL A 66 8.75 1.70 -2.63
N VAL A 67 9.37 2.51 -1.78
CA VAL A 67 10.80 2.78 -1.78
C VAL A 67 11.41 2.33 -0.46
N SER A 68 12.56 1.66 -0.50
CA SER A 68 13.27 1.24 0.72
C SER A 68 13.91 2.44 1.41
N VAL A 69 13.65 2.58 2.71
CA VAL A 69 14.24 3.63 3.56
C VAL A 69 15.72 3.34 3.84
N TYR A 70 16.13 2.07 3.79
CA TYR A 70 17.53 1.66 3.95
C TYR A 70 18.41 1.92 2.71
N GLY A 71 17.87 2.59 1.68
CA GLY A 71 18.49 2.81 0.37
C GLY A 71 19.36 4.06 0.22
N THR A 72 19.54 4.90 1.25
CA THR A 72 20.54 5.99 1.20
C THR A 72 21.73 5.70 2.11
N LYS A 73 22.53 4.74 1.67
CA LYS A 73 23.98 4.82 1.85
C LYS A 73 24.64 4.42 0.54
N ALA A 74 24.72 5.35 -0.41
CA ALA A 74 25.86 5.41 -1.32
C ALA A 74 27.08 5.74 -0.46
N ALA A 75 27.55 4.73 0.29
CA ALA A 75 28.87 4.78 0.91
C ALA A 75 29.87 4.73 -0.24
N ASN A 76 30.78 5.70 -0.24
CA ASN A 76 31.97 5.73 -1.07
C ASN A 76 32.60 4.33 -1.13
N PHE A 77 32.71 3.79 -2.34
CA PHE A 77 33.70 2.77 -2.66
C PHE A 77 34.82 3.48 -3.41
N HIS A 78 36.05 3.27 -2.92
CA HIS A 78 37.30 3.86 -3.41
C HIS A 78 37.51 3.68 -4.92
#